data_AF-A0A954QGU1-F1
#
_entry.id   AF-A0A954QGU1-F1
#
_cell.length_a   1.000
_cell.length_b   1.000
_cell.length_c   1.000
_cell.angle_alpha   90.00
_cell.angle_beta   90.00
_cell.angle_gamma   90.00
#
_symmetry.space_group_name_H-M   'P 1'
#
loop_
_entity.id
_entity.type
_entity.pdbx_description
1 polymer ?
#
loop_
_entity_poly.entity_id
_entity_poly.type
_entity_poly.pdbx_seq_one_letter_code
_entity_poly.pdbx_strand_id
1 'polypeptide(L)'
;WRAIKRTLRRVATRERLYSGNRESFHRAFLSRDSILLWVANSYSVRRREIPQHLKRPEFRRLVIKEFKHPRETRRFLEVLANVNLSD
;
A
#
# COMPACT_ATOMS: atom_id res chain seq x y z
N TRP A 1 1.28 -3.96 -10.97
CA TRP A 1 2.43 -4.88 -10.98
C TRP A 1 3.19 -4.99 -9.64
N ARG A 2 3.29 -3.95 -8.80
CA ARG A 2 4.05 -4.01 -7.52
C ARG A 2 3.65 -5.16 -6.59
N ALA A 3 2.34 -5.39 -6.40
CA ALA A 3 1.83 -6.47 -5.56
C ALA A 3 2.24 -7.85 -6.10
N ILE A 4 2.12 -8.07 -7.41
CA ILE A 4 2.53 -9.30 -8.09
C ILE A 4 4.02 -9.54 -7.90
N LYS A 5 4.88 -8.55 -8.20
CA LYS A 5 6.35 -8.68 -8.04
C LYS A 5 6.73 -9.02 -6.59
N ARG A 6 6.12 -8.33 -5.62
CA ARG A 6 6.34 -8.58 -4.18
C ARG A 6 5.95 -10.02 -3.81
N THR A 7 4.78 -10.47 -4.26
CA THR A 7 4.25 -11.80 -3.95
C THR A 7 5.07 -12.91 -4.61
N LEU A 8 5.49 -12.75 -5.88
CA LEU A 8 6.41 -13.68 -6.53
C LEU A 8 7.73 -13.81 -5.75
N ARG A 9 8.33 -12.68 -5.35
CA ARG A 9 9.55 -12.69 -4.52
C ARG A 9 9.34 -13.46 -3.22
N ARG A 10 8.22 -13.23 -2.53
CA ARG A 10 7.89 -13.87 -1.25
C ARG A 10 7.70 -15.37 -1.38
N VAL A 11 7.00 -15.80 -2.43
CA VAL A 11 6.83 -17.21 -2.75
C VAL A 11 8.17 -17.87 -3.04
N ALA A 12 9.01 -17.24 -3.88
CA ALA A 12 10.32 -17.76 -4.26
C ALA A 12 11.29 -17.86 -3.08
N THR A 13 11.31 -16.85 -2.21
CA THR A 13 12.18 -16.79 -1.02
C THR A 13 11.58 -17.48 0.21
N ARG A 14 10.33 -17.96 0.11
CA ARG A 14 9.53 -18.46 1.24
C ARG A 14 9.54 -17.50 2.44
N GLU A 15 9.48 -16.20 2.19
CA GLU A 15 9.55 -15.14 3.21
C GLU A 15 8.52 -15.38 4.33
N ARG A 16 8.98 -15.42 5.59
CA ARG A 16 8.10 -15.49 6.76
C ARG A 16 7.55 -14.10 7.04
N LEU A 17 6.23 -13.99 7.01
CA LEU A 17 5.48 -12.78 7.30
C LEU A 17 5.02 -12.78 8.77
N TYR A 18 4.29 -11.72 9.14
CA TYR A 18 3.65 -11.60 10.45
C TYR A 18 2.83 -12.85 10.79
N SER A 19 2.76 -13.16 12.08
CA SER A 19 2.07 -14.34 12.60
C SER A 19 2.57 -15.68 12.02
N GLY A 20 3.78 -15.72 11.44
CA GLY A 20 4.35 -16.93 10.85
C GLY A 20 3.84 -17.29 9.46
N ASN A 21 3.04 -16.43 8.83
CA ASN A 21 2.45 -16.69 7.51
C ASN A 21 3.54 -16.81 6.43
N ARG A 22 3.33 -17.68 5.44
CA ARG A 22 4.18 -17.80 4.24
C ARG A 22 3.29 -17.79 3.01
N GLU A 23 3.62 -16.96 2.04
CA GLU A 23 2.88 -16.93 0.77
C GLU A 23 3.24 -18.18 -0.05
N SER A 24 2.24 -18.89 -0.57
CA SER A 24 2.41 -19.99 -1.52
C SER A 24 1.87 -19.58 -2.89
N PHE A 25 2.44 -20.13 -3.96
CA PHE A 25 1.98 -19.84 -5.32
C PHE A 25 0.50 -20.17 -5.50
N HIS A 26 0.09 -21.37 -5.08
CA HIS A 26 -1.29 -21.82 -5.17
C HIS A 26 -2.26 -20.87 -4.46
N ARG A 27 -1.99 -20.51 -3.20
CA ARG A 27 -2.87 -19.59 -2.47
C ARG A 27 -2.85 -18.19 -3.10
N ALA A 28 -1.70 -17.69 -3.53
CA ALA A 28 -1.58 -16.33 -4.04
C ALA A 28 -2.13 -16.13 -5.47
N PHE A 29 -2.17 -17.16 -6.32
CA PHE A 29 -2.56 -17.03 -7.73
C PHE A 29 -3.76 -17.89 -8.14
N LEU A 30 -4.02 -19.01 -7.46
CA LEU A 30 -4.99 -20.03 -7.88
C LEU A 30 -6.11 -20.26 -6.86
N SER A 31 -6.19 -19.46 -5.81
CA SER A 31 -7.18 -19.59 -4.74
C SER A 31 -8.09 -18.37 -4.67
N ARG A 32 -9.32 -18.58 -4.17
CA ARG A 32 -10.26 -17.51 -3.80
C ARG A 32 -9.74 -16.66 -2.64
N ASP A 33 -8.90 -17.23 -1.79
CA ASP A 33 -8.22 -16.53 -0.68
C ASP A 33 -6.91 -15.85 -1.14
N SER A 34 -6.80 -15.53 -2.43
CA SER A 34 -5.61 -14.91 -3.00
C SER A 34 -5.40 -13.49 -2.48
N ILE A 35 -4.21 -13.22 -1.96
CA ILE A 35 -3.77 -11.86 -1.62
C ILE A 35 -3.80 -10.92 -2.82
N LEU A 36 -3.59 -11.43 -4.04
CA LEU A 36 -3.64 -10.62 -5.26
C LEU A 36 -5.09 -10.28 -5.64
N LEU A 37 -6.01 -11.24 -5.54
CA LEU A 37 -7.45 -10.99 -5.70
C LEU A 37 -7.94 -9.99 -4.65
N TRP A 38 -7.56 -10.18 -3.39
CA TRP A 38 -7.90 -9.24 -2.31
C TRP A 38 -7.38 -7.83 -2.59
N VAL A 39 -6.13 -7.68 -3.05
CA VAL A 39 -5.57 -6.37 -3.43
C VAL A 39 -6.37 -5.74 -4.56
N ALA A 40 -6.73 -6.50 -5.60
CA ALA A 40 -7.50 -5.99 -6.73
C ALA A 40 -8.89 -5.52 -6.29
N ASN A 41 -9.61 -6.33 -5.51
CA ASN A 41 -10.97 -6.03 -5.03
C ASN A 41 -10.96 -4.86 -4.04
N SER A 42 -10.01 -4.83 -3.11
CA SER A 42 -9.93 -3.77 -2.10
C SER A 42 -9.47 -2.43 -2.69
N TYR A 43 -8.70 -2.45 -3.78
CA TYR A 43 -8.15 -1.22 -4.36
C TYR A 43 -9.25 -0.31 -4.91
N SER A 44 -10.22 -0.85 -5.66
CA SER A 44 -11.32 -0.05 -6.22
C SER A 44 -12.19 0.56 -5.12
N VAL A 45 -12.51 -0.24 -4.10
CA VAL A 45 -13.29 0.17 -2.93
C VAL A 45 -12.57 1.30 -2.18
N ARG A 46 -11.32 1.09 -1.79
CA ARG A 46 -10.52 2.11 -1.07
C ARG A 46 -10.33 3.39 -1.86
N ARG A 47 -10.14 3.29 -3.18
CA ARG A 47 -10.00 4.47 -4.06
C ARG A 47 -11.26 5.35 -4.04
N ARG A 48 -12.44 4.75 -3.84
CA ARG A 48 -13.71 5.46 -3.71
C ARG A 48 -13.94 5.98 -2.29
N GLU A 49 -13.70 5.14 -1.28
CA GLU A 49 -14.04 5.45 0.11
C GLU A 49 -13.09 6.45 0.76
N ILE A 50 -11.78 6.32 0.55
CA ILE A 50 -10.79 7.17 1.22
C ILE A 50 -11.05 8.67 0.99
N PRO A 51 -11.28 9.17 -0.23
CA PRO A 51 -11.59 10.59 -0.44
C PRO A 51 -12.90 11.02 0.23
N GLN A 52 -13.87 10.11 0.39
CA GLN A 52 -15.13 10.41 1.10
C GLN A 52 -14.89 10.54 2.60
N HIS A 53 -14.08 9.64 3.17
CA HIS A 53 -13.68 9.72 4.57
C HIS A 53 -12.91 11.01 4.86
N LEU A 54 -11.96 11.36 4.01
CA LEU A 54 -11.13 12.55 4.17
C LEU A 54 -11.90 13.89 4.08
N LYS A 55 -13.10 13.88 3.48
CA LYS A 55 -14.00 15.05 3.44
C LYS A 55 -14.84 15.23 4.72
N ARG A 56 -14.76 14.30 5.68
CA ARG A 56 -15.57 14.36 6.89
C ARG A 56 -15.16 15.55 7.78
N PRO A 57 -16.10 16.11 8.56
CA PRO A 57 -15.84 17.25 9.43
C PRO A 57 -14.68 17.04 10.42
N GLU A 58 -14.50 15.80 10.88
CA GLU A 58 -13.44 15.40 11.81
C GLU A 58 -12.02 15.68 11.30
N PHE A 59 -11.82 15.73 9.97
CA PHE A 59 -10.51 15.97 9.36
C PHE A 59 -10.32 17.41 8.85
N ARG A 60 -11.25 18.34 9.10
CA ARG A 60 -11.16 19.73 8.58
C ARG A 60 -9.89 20.48 8.97
N ARG A 61 -9.29 20.12 10.10
CA ARG A 61 -8.06 20.75 10.62
C ARG A 61 -6.77 20.13 10.05
N LEU A 62 -6.87 19.07 9.25
CA LEU A 62 -5.72 18.39 8.69
C LEU A 62 -5.36 18.96 7.31
N VAL A 63 -4.06 19.16 7.09
CA VAL A 63 -3.53 19.41 5.74
C VAL A 63 -3.33 18.06 5.06
N ILE A 64 -4.24 17.71 4.16
CA ILE A 64 -4.20 16.42 3.46
C ILE A 64 -3.34 16.55 2.19
N LYS A 65 -2.36 15.65 2.04
CA LYS A 65 -1.53 15.51 0.83
C LYS A 65 -1.75 14.13 0.24
N GLU A 66 -2.46 14.06 -0.90
CA GLU A 66 -2.67 12.81 -1.64
C GLU A 66 -1.65 12.66 -2.77
N PHE A 67 -1.01 11.50 -2.85
CA PHE A 67 -0.04 11.16 -3.89
C PHE A 67 -0.57 10.02 -4.75
N LYS A 68 -0.57 10.19 -6.07
CA LYS A 68 -1.02 9.17 -7.03
C LYS A 68 0.12 8.25 -7.43
N HIS A 69 1.36 8.71 -7.28
CA HIS A 69 2.54 7.95 -7.67
C HIS A 69 3.57 7.85 -6.54
N PRO A 70 4.21 6.68 -6.35
CA PRO A 70 5.24 6.52 -5.32
C PRO A 70 6.43 7.47 -5.44
N ARG A 71 6.69 8.04 -6.63
CA ARG A 71 7.72 9.06 -6.83
C ARG A 71 7.37 10.39 -6.17
N GLU A 72 6.10 10.75 -6.11
CA GLU A 72 5.65 12.00 -5.47
C GLU A 72 5.82 11.91 -3.96
N THR A 73 5.45 10.77 -3.36
CA THR A 73 5.70 10.49 -1.95
C THR A 73 7.19 10.50 -1.62
N ARG A 74 8.03 9.87 -2.45
CA ARG A 74 9.49 9.89 -2.25
C ARG A 74 10.06 11.31 -2.27
N ARG A 75 9.72 12.09 -3.30
CA ARG A 75 10.12 13.50 -3.38
C ARG A 75 9.66 14.31 -2.18
N PHE A 76 8.42 14.10 -1.74
CA PHE A 76 7.89 14.79 -0.57
C PHE A 76 8.68 14.44 0.71
N LEU A 77 8.99 13.15 0.91
CA LEU A 77 9.79 12.70 2.06
C LEU A 77 11.23 13.22 2.02
N GLU A 78 11.85 13.28 0.83
CA GLU A 78 13.19 13.87 0.65
C GLU A 78 13.20 15.35 1.02
N VAL A 79 12.19 16.12 0.59
CA VAL A 79 12.03 17.52 0.98
C VAL A 79 11.89 17.66 2.50
N LEU A 80 11.04 16.85 3.13
CA LEU A 80 10.87 16.89 4.59
C LEU A 80 12.15 16.53 5.35
N ALA A 81 12.88 15.52 4.88
CA ALA A 81 14.15 15.12 5.50
C ALA A 81 15.20 16.23 5.39
N ASN A 82 15.29 16.91 4.25
CA ASN A 82 16.27 17.98 4.04
C ASN A 82 15.94 19.24 4.84
N VAL A 83 14.65 19.56 5.01
CA VAL A 83 14.22 20.66 5.91
C VAL A 83 14.64 20.35 7.34
N ASN A 84 14.36 19.15 7.85
CA ASN A 84 14.71 18.75 9.22
C ASN A 84 16.22 18.60 9.48
N LEU A 85 17.07 18.55 8.45
CA LEU A 85 18.53 18.50 8.58
C LEU A 85 19.18 19.88 8.49
N SER A 86 18.41 20.92 8.16
CA SER A 86 18.88 22.31 8.03
C SER A 86 18.46 23.20 9.20
N ASP A 87 17.69 22.64 10.16
CA ASP A 87 17.36 23.20 11.48
C ASP A 87 18.23 22.55 12.57
#